data_AF-A0A2R6L911-F1
#
_entry.id   AF-A0A2R6L911-F1
#
_cell.length_a   1.000
_cell.length_b   1.000
_cell.length_c   1.000
_cell.angle_alpha   90.00
_cell.angle_beta   90.00
_cell.angle_gamma   90.00
#
_symmetry.space_group_name_H-M   'P 1'
#
loop_
_entity.id
_entity.type
_entity.pdbx_description
1 polymer ?
#
loop_
_entity_poly.entity_id
_entity_poly.type
_entity_poly.pdbx_seq_one_letter_code
_entity_poly.pdbx_strand_id
1 'polypeptide(L)'
;MPLAAAALASVAATLPTLRDRSRVADGLGLALFATGVYLVVFSGWSYVRTHHLLVTFPLLALVVATAANRLRERRPRVGTVAVALLLVTSGAYAAGGDLAYAAQPRDQTAAYLDERVGPNTTVETYVRDPQEVGVPHRVDIEYPYDRQMRVDGVPTKPRIHEWILAVEERCPQYIVLNYHRSLLYLAPDDWGERAAQLSDADLERYYRDLLAGEPYPYAVAERFGRQPRFLRGEGRPPTWRAMLRVGTRPRTMQYGDPQDMGVNQYTVILERTGECNPEATSPLRSDDDGD
;
A
#
# COMPACT_ATOMS: atom_id res chain seq x y z
N MET A 1 18.20 -2.53 3.76
CA MET A 1 19.01 -1.32 4.11
C MET A 1 20.55 -1.47 4.08
N PRO A 2 21.20 -2.46 3.42
CA PRO A 2 22.68 -2.47 3.33
C PRO A 2 23.27 -1.22 2.69
N LEU A 3 22.68 -0.79 1.56
CA LEU A 3 23.13 0.39 0.82
C LEU A 3 22.99 1.69 1.62
N ALA A 4 21.90 1.85 2.39
CA ALA A 4 21.68 3.03 3.22
C ALA A 4 22.71 3.12 4.36
N ALA A 5 23.01 1.99 5.02
CA ALA A 5 24.04 1.94 6.05
C ALA A 5 25.44 2.23 5.46
N ALA A 6 25.72 1.66 4.28
CA ALA A 6 26.95 1.98 3.53
C ALA A 6 27.01 3.48 3.19
N ALA A 7 25.93 4.09 2.71
CA ALA A 7 25.88 5.52 2.41
C ALA A 7 26.21 6.37 3.63
N LEU A 8 25.59 6.11 4.79
CA LEU A 8 25.88 6.84 6.03
C LEU A 8 27.34 6.68 6.47
N ALA A 9 27.86 5.45 6.46
CA ALA A 9 29.25 5.17 6.80
C ALA A 9 30.22 5.86 5.82
N SER A 10 29.90 5.84 4.52
CA SER A 10 30.70 6.48 3.47
C SER A 10 30.67 8.01 3.55
N VAL A 11 29.54 8.61 3.93
CA VAL A 11 29.46 10.06 4.21
C VAL A 11 30.42 10.40 5.35
N ALA A 12 30.31 9.71 6.49
CA ALA A 12 31.18 9.94 7.64
C ALA A 12 32.67 9.73 7.31
N ALA A 13 33.00 8.68 6.55
CA ALA A 13 34.37 8.39 6.12
C ALA A 13 34.91 9.41 5.10
N THR A 14 34.03 10.10 4.36
CA THR A 14 34.40 11.07 3.33
C THR A 14 34.65 12.46 3.90
N LEU A 15 33.94 12.85 4.96
CA LEU A 15 34.06 14.19 5.57
C LEU A 15 35.51 14.66 5.82
N PRO A 16 36.41 13.85 6.41
CA PRO A 16 37.79 14.28 6.65
C PRO A 16 38.57 14.61 5.37
N THR A 17 38.25 13.91 4.28
CA THR A 17 38.96 14.02 3.00
C THR A 17 38.52 15.21 2.16
N LEU A 18 37.44 15.89 2.55
CA LEU A 18 37.01 17.14 1.90
C LEU A 18 38.00 18.29 2.14
N ARG A 19 38.94 18.13 3.08
CA ARG A 19 40.02 19.08 3.32
C ARG A 19 41.16 18.96 2.30
N ASP A 20 41.19 17.87 1.53
CA ASP A 20 42.24 17.62 0.55
C ASP A 20 42.03 18.50 -0.69
N ARG A 21 43.07 19.15 -1.19
CA ARG A 21 43.02 19.90 -2.46
C ARG A 21 43.11 18.93 -3.64
N SER A 22 41.99 18.31 -4.03
CA SER A 22 41.94 17.37 -5.14
C SER A 22 40.59 17.42 -5.86
N ARG A 23 40.57 17.14 -7.17
CA ARG A 23 39.33 17.06 -7.97
C ARG A 23 38.33 16.04 -7.41
N VAL A 24 38.83 14.97 -6.79
CA VAL A 24 37.99 13.95 -6.16
C VAL A 24 37.30 14.52 -4.91
N ALA A 25 38.04 15.26 -4.08
CA ALA A 25 37.46 15.93 -2.90
C ALA A 25 36.43 16.99 -3.31
N ASP A 26 36.71 17.78 -4.37
CA ASP A 26 35.77 18.77 -4.91
C ASP A 26 34.48 18.10 -5.41
N GLY A 27 34.60 16.99 -6.16
CA GLY A 27 33.46 16.24 -6.67
C GLY A 27 32.61 15.61 -5.55
N LEU A 28 33.25 15.05 -4.51
CA LEU A 28 32.54 14.54 -3.33
C LEU A 28 31.87 15.66 -2.54
N GLY A 29 32.54 16.80 -2.41
CA GLY A 29 31.99 18.00 -1.78
C GLY A 29 30.73 18.48 -2.50
N LEU A 30 30.76 18.55 -3.83
CA LEU A 30 29.61 18.91 -4.65
C LEU A 30 28.46 17.91 -4.51
N ALA A 31 28.75 16.59 -4.56
CA ALA A 31 27.72 15.56 -4.41
C ALA A 31 27.03 15.62 -3.03
N LEU A 32 27.81 15.80 -1.96
CA LEU A 32 27.29 15.94 -0.59
C LEU A 32 26.54 17.25 -0.41
N PHE A 33 27.03 18.36 -0.97
CA PHE A 33 26.37 19.66 -0.93
C PHE A 33 25.02 19.59 -1.66
N ALA A 34 24.98 19.09 -2.89
CA ALA A 34 23.76 18.94 -3.67
C ALA A 34 22.75 18.04 -2.94
N THR A 35 23.21 16.92 -2.37
CA THR A 35 22.38 16.04 -1.55
C THR A 35 21.83 16.77 -0.33
N GLY A 36 22.69 17.51 0.40
CA GLY A 36 22.30 18.27 1.58
C GLY A 36 21.27 19.36 1.29
N VAL A 37 21.51 20.17 0.26
CA VAL A 37 20.56 21.19 -0.21
C VAL A 37 19.22 20.55 -0.57
N TYR A 38 19.25 19.45 -1.32
CA TYR A 38 18.05 18.73 -1.70
C TYR A 38 17.26 18.26 -0.47
N LEU A 39 17.93 17.62 0.49
CA LEU A 39 17.29 17.16 1.73
C LEU A 39 16.75 18.31 2.58
N VAL A 40 17.46 19.45 2.64
CA VAL A 40 16.98 20.65 3.33
C VAL A 40 15.71 21.19 2.68
N VAL A 41 15.66 21.29 1.36
CA VAL A 41 14.46 21.73 0.64
C VAL A 41 13.26 20.82 0.95
N PHE A 42 13.46 19.50 0.87
CA PHE A 42 12.38 18.54 1.16
C PHE A 42 12.03 18.44 2.64
N SER A 43 12.92 18.82 3.56
CA SER A 43 12.62 18.81 5.00
C SER A 43 11.50 19.79 5.39
N GLY A 44 11.26 20.82 4.58
CA GLY A 44 10.18 21.79 4.80
C GLY A 44 8.82 21.33 4.26
N TRP A 45 8.74 20.17 3.60
CA TRP A 45 7.50 19.69 3.01
C TRP A 45 6.67 18.93 4.05
N SER A 46 5.35 19.18 4.08
CA SER A 46 4.42 18.44 4.93
C SER A 46 4.24 16.98 4.51
N TYR A 47 4.64 16.65 3.28
CA TYR A 47 4.49 15.33 2.70
C TYR A 47 5.68 14.98 1.81
N VAL A 48 6.48 14.00 2.26
CA VAL A 48 7.63 13.48 1.51
C VAL A 48 7.47 11.97 1.33
N ARG A 49 7.47 11.53 0.08
CA ARG A 49 7.55 10.11 -0.30
C ARG A 49 8.97 9.74 -0.74
N THR A 50 9.34 8.47 -0.61
CA THR A 50 10.70 8.00 -0.98
C THR A 50 11.08 8.29 -2.42
N HIS A 51 10.12 8.33 -3.35
CA HIS A 51 10.43 8.67 -4.75
C HIS A 51 10.96 10.09 -4.93
N HIS A 52 10.62 11.02 -4.02
CA HIS A 52 11.24 12.35 -4.00
C HIS A 52 12.73 12.25 -3.70
N LEU A 53 13.16 11.27 -2.90
CA LEU A 53 14.58 11.11 -2.55
C LEU A 53 15.41 10.45 -3.65
N LEU A 54 14.82 9.99 -4.76
CA LEU A 54 15.54 9.26 -5.83
C LEU A 54 16.71 10.05 -6.41
N VAL A 55 16.60 11.37 -6.47
CA VAL A 55 17.67 12.26 -6.98
C VAL A 55 18.94 12.18 -6.11
N THR A 56 18.79 11.87 -4.81
CA THR A 56 19.93 11.74 -3.89
C THR A 56 20.69 10.42 -4.07
N PHE A 57 20.05 9.38 -4.62
CA PHE A 57 20.63 8.04 -4.70
C PHE A 57 21.88 7.95 -5.59
N PRO A 58 21.92 8.49 -6.83
CA PRO A 58 23.14 8.47 -7.62
C PRO A 58 24.28 9.26 -6.99
N LEU A 59 23.97 10.38 -6.32
CA LEU A 59 24.98 11.19 -5.61
C LEU A 59 25.60 10.42 -4.44
N LEU A 60 24.76 9.76 -3.63
CA LEU A 60 25.23 8.92 -2.53
C LEU A 60 25.97 7.68 -3.03
N ALA A 61 25.57 7.10 -4.17
CA ALA A 61 26.28 5.99 -4.78
C ALA A 61 27.72 6.36 -5.17
N LEU A 62 27.95 7.58 -5.67
CA LEU A 62 29.31 8.08 -5.96
C LEU A 62 30.17 8.20 -4.68
N VAL A 63 29.58 8.69 -3.60
CA VAL A 63 30.24 8.78 -2.28
C VAL A 63 30.62 7.38 -1.78
N VAL A 64 29.68 6.43 -1.85
CA VAL A 64 29.93 5.02 -1.48
C VAL A 64 31.03 4.40 -2.32
N ALA A 65 30.97 4.55 -3.64
CA ALA A 65 31.95 3.98 -4.56
C ALA A 65 33.37 4.51 -4.26
N THR A 66 33.50 5.80 -3.99
CA THR A 66 34.81 6.42 -3.73
C THR A 66 35.35 6.05 -2.35
N ALA A 67 34.50 6.01 -1.33
CA ALA A 67 34.88 5.52 0.01
C ALA A 67 35.30 4.05 -0.03
N ALA A 68 34.57 3.21 -0.76
CA ALA A 68 34.89 1.80 -0.94
C ALA A 68 36.21 1.60 -1.69
N ASN A 69 36.48 2.39 -2.74
CA ASN A 69 37.75 2.33 -3.48
C ASN A 69 38.93 2.69 -2.57
N ARG A 70 38.83 3.77 -1.79
CA ARG A 70 39.86 4.16 -0.83
C ARG A 70 40.09 3.10 0.25
N LEU A 71 39.03 2.45 0.74
CA LEU A 71 39.16 1.36 1.69
C LEU A 71 39.92 0.18 1.07
N ARG A 72 39.63 -0.15 -0.18
CA ARG A 72 40.31 -1.22 -0.93
C ARG A 72 41.78 -0.88 -1.19
N GLU A 73 42.12 0.38 -1.48
CA GLU A 73 43.51 0.82 -1.64
C GLU A 73 44.30 0.73 -0.32
N ARG A 74 43.72 1.20 0.79
CA ARG A 74 44.39 1.20 2.11
C ARG A 74 44.42 -0.16 2.77
N ARG A 75 43.38 -0.97 2.59
CA ARG A 75 43.18 -2.28 3.23
C ARG A 75 42.57 -3.27 2.21
N PRO A 76 43.35 -3.82 1.27
CA PRO A 76 42.84 -4.60 0.14
C PRO A 76 41.90 -5.74 0.53
N ARG A 77 42.28 -6.56 1.52
CA ARG A 77 41.43 -7.68 1.98
C ARG A 77 40.10 -7.20 2.57
N VAL A 78 40.14 -6.19 3.44
CA VAL A 78 38.95 -5.67 4.10
C VAL A 78 38.04 -4.95 3.10
N GLY A 79 38.59 -4.11 2.24
CA GLY A 79 37.83 -3.39 1.22
C GLY A 79 37.17 -4.32 0.21
N THR A 80 37.88 -5.36 -0.25
CA THR A 80 37.29 -6.36 -1.15
C THR A 80 36.14 -7.12 -0.49
N VAL A 81 36.31 -7.57 0.75
CA VAL A 81 35.23 -8.25 1.50
C VAL A 81 34.05 -7.31 1.72
N ALA A 82 34.28 -6.06 2.11
CA ALA A 82 33.23 -5.08 2.34
C ALA A 82 32.42 -4.80 1.05
N VAL A 83 33.10 -4.63 -0.09
CA VAL A 83 32.45 -4.44 -1.39
C VAL A 83 31.64 -5.68 -1.79
N ALA A 84 32.22 -6.87 -1.65
CA ALA A 84 31.53 -8.12 -1.98
C ALA A 84 30.25 -8.28 -1.14
N LEU A 85 30.33 -8.04 0.17
CA LEU A 85 29.16 -8.07 1.06
C LEU A 85 28.13 -7.03 0.67
N LEU A 86 28.54 -5.80 0.35
CA LEU A 86 27.62 -4.74 -0.08
C LEU A 86 26.87 -5.12 -1.36
N LEU A 87 27.58 -5.65 -2.35
CA LEU A 87 26.99 -6.06 -3.63
C LEU A 87 26.02 -7.24 -3.44
N VAL A 88 26.43 -8.29 -2.74
CA VAL A 88 25.59 -9.47 -2.51
C VAL A 88 24.35 -9.11 -1.71
N THR A 89 24.50 -8.35 -0.63
CA THR A 89 23.37 -7.98 0.23
C THR A 89 22.43 -6.98 -0.45
N SER A 90 22.95 -6.01 -1.22
CA SER A 90 22.12 -5.07 -1.99
C SER A 90 21.42 -5.75 -3.16
N GLY A 91 22.12 -6.63 -3.87
CA GLY A 91 21.56 -7.43 -4.96
C GLY A 91 20.47 -8.38 -4.48
N ALA A 92 20.70 -9.12 -3.39
CA ALA A 92 19.69 -9.98 -2.78
C ALA A 92 18.48 -9.18 -2.28
N TYR A 93 18.72 -7.99 -1.71
CA TYR A 93 17.65 -7.09 -1.28
C TYR A 93 16.81 -6.58 -2.46
N ALA A 94 17.45 -6.17 -3.55
CA ALA A 94 16.79 -5.71 -4.77
C ALA A 94 15.99 -6.85 -5.43
N ALA A 95 16.63 -8.01 -5.66
CA ALA A 95 15.97 -9.18 -6.24
C ALA A 95 14.79 -9.66 -5.40
N GLY A 96 14.92 -9.66 -4.07
CA GLY A 96 13.80 -9.97 -3.18
C GLY A 96 12.66 -8.95 -3.25
N GLY A 97 12.97 -7.68 -3.53
CA GLY A 97 11.97 -6.64 -3.81
C GLY A 97 11.27 -6.85 -5.14
N ASP A 98 12.02 -7.12 -6.20
CA ASP A 98 11.50 -7.33 -7.55
C ASP A 98 10.62 -8.59 -7.64
N LEU A 99 11.08 -9.70 -7.04
CA LEU A 99 10.29 -10.92 -6.96
C LEU A 99 8.98 -10.73 -6.21
N ALA A 100 8.92 -9.79 -5.27
CA ALA A 100 7.67 -9.47 -4.58
C ALA A 100 6.64 -8.80 -5.52
N TYR A 101 7.04 -8.24 -6.67
CA TYR A 101 6.11 -7.75 -7.69
C TYR A 101 5.62 -8.84 -8.63
N ALA A 102 6.30 -10.01 -8.69
CA ALA A 102 5.96 -11.09 -9.61
C ALA A 102 4.64 -11.81 -9.27
N ALA A 103 4.23 -11.79 -8.01
CA ALA A 103 2.95 -12.32 -7.57
C ALA A 103 2.32 -11.39 -6.53
N GLN A 104 1.28 -10.66 -6.92
CA GLN A 104 0.58 -9.73 -6.04
C GLN A 104 -0.86 -10.17 -5.79
N PRO A 105 -1.40 -9.91 -4.59
CA PRO A 105 -2.81 -10.19 -4.29
C PRO A 105 -3.79 -9.55 -5.29
N ARG A 106 -3.47 -8.36 -5.82
CA ARG A 106 -4.31 -7.71 -6.85
C ARG A 106 -4.32 -8.52 -8.15
N ASP A 107 -3.18 -9.06 -8.57
CA ASP A 107 -3.07 -9.81 -9.82
C ASP A 107 -3.78 -11.18 -9.66
N GLN A 108 -3.68 -11.76 -8.46
CA GLN A 108 -4.43 -12.96 -8.07
C GLN A 108 -5.94 -12.70 -8.04
N THR A 109 -6.37 -11.54 -7.54
CA THR A 109 -7.79 -11.11 -7.53
C THR A 109 -8.31 -10.99 -8.97
N ALA A 110 -7.56 -10.32 -9.84
CA ALA A 110 -7.90 -10.17 -11.25
C ALA A 110 -7.99 -11.53 -11.94
N ALA A 111 -7.01 -12.41 -11.74
CA ALA A 111 -7.01 -13.76 -12.31
C ALA A 111 -8.19 -14.62 -11.81
N TYR A 112 -8.47 -14.60 -10.50
CA TYR A 112 -9.58 -15.33 -9.91
C TYR A 112 -10.92 -14.93 -10.53
N LEU A 113 -11.16 -13.63 -10.65
CA LEU A 113 -12.36 -13.08 -11.27
C LEU A 113 -12.39 -13.39 -12.76
N ASP A 114 -11.27 -13.24 -13.48
CA ASP A 114 -11.21 -13.50 -14.91
C ASP A 114 -11.56 -14.96 -15.28
N GLU A 115 -11.41 -15.92 -14.37
CA GLU A 115 -11.84 -17.30 -14.62
C GLU A 115 -13.34 -17.53 -14.39
N ARG A 116 -14.03 -16.64 -13.67
CA ARG A 116 -15.39 -16.85 -13.15
C ARG A 116 -16.43 -15.88 -13.67
N VAL A 117 -16.02 -14.72 -14.13
CA VAL A 117 -16.93 -13.68 -14.61
C VAL A 117 -17.37 -13.93 -16.06
N GLY A 118 -18.65 -13.67 -16.33
CA GLY A 118 -19.21 -13.58 -17.68
C GLY A 118 -19.23 -12.14 -18.21
N PRO A 119 -19.62 -11.93 -19.48
CA PRO A 119 -19.95 -10.59 -19.97
C PRO A 119 -21.10 -10.00 -19.14
N ASN A 120 -20.99 -8.74 -18.74
CA ASN A 120 -21.92 -8.02 -17.85
C ASN A 120 -21.88 -8.47 -16.37
N THR A 121 -20.76 -9.04 -15.92
CA THR A 121 -20.61 -9.29 -14.48
C THR A 121 -20.30 -7.99 -13.76
N THR A 122 -21.05 -7.67 -12.70
CA THR A 122 -20.84 -6.50 -11.86
C THR A 122 -19.88 -6.80 -10.71
N VAL A 123 -18.87 -5.95 -10.55
CA VAL A 123 -17.88 -6.04 -9.47
C VAL A 123 -17.81 -4.71 -8.74
N GLU A 124 -18.17 -4.71 -7.45
CA GLU A 124 -18.07 -3.54 -6.60
C GLU A 124 -16.69 -3.43 -5.95
N THR A 125 -16.13 -2.22 -5.98
CA THR A 125 -14.87 -1.87 -5.30
C THR A 125 -14.97 -0.48 -4.67
N TYR A 126 -14.33 -0.30 -3.52
CA TYR A 126 -14.33 0.95 -2.76
C TYR A 126 -13.14 1.85 -3.07
N VAL A 127 -12.21 1.38 -3.91
CA VAL A 127 -11.00 2.10 -4.31
C VAL A 127 -10.88 2.13 -5.83
N ARG A 128 -10.80 3.33 -6.39
CA ARG A 128 -10.63 3.53 -7.85
C ARG A 128 -9.20 3.33 -8.34
N ASP A 129 -8.26 3.21 -7.42
CA ASP A 129 -6.85 3.09 -7.78
C ASP A 129 -6.56 1.69 -8.32
N PRO A 130 -6.23 1.54 -9.63
CA PRO A 130 -5.90 0.23 -10.21
C PRO A 130 -4.63 -0.37 -9.59
N GLN A 131 -3.89 0.43 -8.83
CA GLN A 131 -2.75 -0.01 -8.05
C GLN A 131 -3.14 -0.84 -6.82
N GLU A 132 -4.34 -0.62 -6.28
CA GLU A 132 -4.87 -1.27 -5.07
C GLU A 132 -5.84 -2.41 -5.37
N VAL A 133 -6.63 -2.31 -6.45
CA VAL A 133 -7.66 -3.30 -6.81
C VAL A 133 -7.41 -3.83 -8.21
N GLY A 134 -7.24 -5.15 -8.34
CA GLY A 134 -7.16 -5.83 -9.62
C GLY A 134 -8.51 -6.46 -9.97
N VAL A 135 -9.16 -5.93 -11.01
CA VAL A 135 -10.39 -6.48 -11.59
C VAL A 135 -10.22 -6.62 -13.11
N PRO A 136 -10.82 -7.63 -13.76
CA PRO A 136 -10.71 -7.82 -15.21
C PRO A 136 -11.28 -6.64 -16.00
N HIS A 137 -10.79 -6.39 -17.22
CA HIS A 137 -11.31 -5.30 -18.06
C HIS A 137 -12.73 -5.53 -18.61
N ARG A 138 -13.25 -6.76 -18.51
CA ARG A 138 -14.52 -7.20 -19.12
C ARG A 138 -15.71 -7.20 -18.15
N VAL A 139 -15.51 -6.69 -16.93
CA VAL A 139 -16.56 -6.55 -15.92
C VAL A 139 -17.08 -5.12 -15.87
N ASP A 140 -18.32 -4.98 -15.42
CA ASP A 140 -18.89 -3.69 -15.09
C ASP A 140 -18.47 -3.34 -13.66
N ILE A 141 -17.59 -2.34 -13.53
CA ILE A 141 -17.05 -1.97 -12.23
C ILE A 141 -17.93 -0.92 -11.59
N GLU A 142 -18.42 -1.21 -10.40
CA GLU A 142 -19.19 -0.28 -9.59
C GLU A 142 -18.33 0.32 -8.48
N TYR A 143 -18.38 1.64 -8.38
CA TYR A 143 -17.70 2.40 -7.34
C TYR A 143 -18.74 3.17 -6.53
N PRO A 144 -18.99 2.78 -5.26
CA PRO A 144 -19.92 3.51 -4.40
C PRO A 144 -19.52 4.99 -4.23
N TYR A 145 -18.26 5.36 -4.44
CA TYR A 145 -17.83 6.76 -4.41
C TYR A 145 -18.34 7.65 -5.56
N ASP A 146 -18.92 7.07 -6.61
CA ASP A 146 -19.39 7.80 -7.80
C ASP A 146 -20.76 8.45 -7.56
N ARG A 147 -21.48 8.02 -6.50
CA ARG A 147 -22.74 8.60 -5.99
C ARG A 147 -23.83 8.80 -7.04
N GLN A 148 -23.90 7.97 -8.07
CA GLN A 148 -24.95 8.06 -9.09
C GLN A 148 -25.68 6.74 -9.19
N MET A 149 -27.00 6.76 -9.04
CA MET A 149 -27.85 5.59 -9.24
C MET A 149 -29.27 5.98 -9.66
N ARG A 150 -30.10 4.97 -9.94
CA ARG A 150 -31.55 5.10 -10.01
C ARG A 150 -32.17 4.22 -8.93
N VAL A 151 -32.99 4.79 -8.06
CA VAL A 151 -33.86 4.05 -7.13
C VAL A 151 -35.26 4.10 -7.75
N ASP A 152 -35.87 2.94 -8.03
CA ASP A 152 -37.19 2.83 -8.67
C ASP A 152 -37.35 3.70 -9.92
N GLY A 153 -36.30 3.75 -10.75
CA GLY A 153 -36.27 4.53 -11.98
C GLY A 153 -35.98 6.03 -11.81
N VAL A 154 -35.88 6.54 -10.58
CA VAL A 154 -35.59 7.95 -10.26
C VAL A 154 -34.09 8.17 -10.05
N PRO A 155 -33.42 9.04 -10.83
CA PRO A 155 -32.02 9.41 -10.60
C PRO A 155 -31.84 10.01 -9.20
N THR A 156 -31.02 9.36 -8.37
CA THR A 156 -30.80 9.73 -6.97
C THR A 156 -29.31 9.92 -6.71
N LYS A 157 -28.97 10.88 -5.84
CA LYS A 157 -27.58 11.21 -5.46
C LYS A 157 -27.39 11.09 -3.95
N PRO A 158 -27.42 9.86 -3.39
CA PRO A 158 -27.33 9.64 -1.94
C PRO A 158 -26.03 10.19 -1.36
N ARG A 159 -25.97 10.39 -0.03
CA ARG A 159 -24.70 10.65 0.65
C ARG A 159 -23.81 9.41 0.52
N ILE A 160 -22.48 9.61 0.57
CA ILE A 160 -21.56 8.49 0.39
C ILE A 160 -21.76 7.38 1.42
N HIS A 161 -22.05 7.78 2.66
CA HIS A 161 -22.31 6.87 3.77
C HIS A 161 -23.55 6.00 3.50
N GLU A 162 -24.72 6.63 3.25
CA GLU A 162 -25.96 5.95 2.89
C GLU A 162 -25.77 5.04 1.68
N TRP A 163 -25.02 5.53 0.69
CA TRP A 163 -24.79 4.77 -0.53
C TRP A 163 -23.97 3.52 -0.27
N ILE A 164 -22.86 3.60 0.48
CA ILE A 164 -22.07 2.41 0.83
C ILE A 164 -22.95 1.34 1.50
N LEU A 165 -23.76 1.75 2.47
CA LEU A 165 -24.66 0.88 3.22
C LEU A 165 -25.75 0.23 2.36
N ALA A 166 -26.21 0.90 1.30
CA ALA A 166 -27.26 0.42 0.39
C ALA A 166 -26.76 -0.61 -0.66
N VAL A 167 -25.97 -1.60 -0.25
CA VAL A 167 -25.41 -2.62 -1.15
C VAL A 167 -26.47 -3.45 -1.86
N GLU A 168 -27.63 -3.66 -1.23
CA GLU A 168 -28.75 -4.41 -1.79
C GLU A 168 -29.53 -3.61 -2.86
N GLU A 169 -29.27 -2.32 -3.02
CA GLU A 169 -29.77 -1.57 -4.18
C GLU A 169 -28.89 -1.76 -5.42
N ARG A 170 -27.60 -2.04 -5.20
CA ARG A 170 -26.61 -2.25 -6.26
C ARG A 170 -26.55 -3.69 -6.70
N CYS A 171 -26.59 -4.59 -5.73
CA CYS A 171 -26.50 -6.02 -5.92
C CYS A 171 -25.36 -6.42 -6.87
N PRO A 172 -24.11 -6.04 -6.57
CA PRO A 172 -22.98 -6.53 -7.34
C PRO A 172 -22.90 -8.06 -7.24
N GLN A 173 -22.50 -8.75 -8.31
CA GLN A 173 -22.27 -10.19 -8.24
C GLN A 173 -21.03 -10.52 -7.39
N TYR A 174 -20.02 -9.64 -7.43
CA TYR A 174 -18.83 -9.74 -6.58
C TYR A 174 -18.54 -8.43 -5.87
N ILE A 175 -18.13 -8.49 -4.61
CA ILE A 175 -17.60 -7.34 -3.86
C ILE A 175 -16.13 -7.62 -3.54
N VAL A 176 -15.26 -6.69 -3.91
CA VAL A 176 -13.83 -6.76 -3.60
C VAL A 176 -13.52 -5.79 -2.47
N LEU A 177 -13.23 -6.35 -1.29
CA LEU A 177 -12.79 -5.58 -0.12
C LEU A 177 -11.27 -5.55 -0.06
N ASN A 178 -10.72 -4.34 -0.05
CA ASN A 178 -9.29 -4.08 0.04
C ASN A 178 -8.94 -3.50 1.41
N TYR A 179 -7.65 -3.34 1.69
CA TYR A 179 -7.25 -2.73 2.96
C TYR A 179 -7.80 -1.31 3.12
N HIS A 180 -7.60 -0.44 2.13
CA HIS A 180 -8.05 0.96 2.21
C HIS A 180 -9.53 1.10 1.86
N ARG A 181 -10.21 2.03 2.53
CA ARG A 181 -11.63 2.39 2.30
C ARG A 181 -12.65 1.23 2.33
N SER A 182 -12.27 0.08 2.90
CA SER A 182 -13.19 -1.00 3.24
C SER A 182 -12.73 -1.71 4.51
N LEU A 183 -11.73 -2.60 4.46
CA LEU A 183 -11.32 -3.34 5.66
C LEU A 183 -10.75 -2.46 6.78
N LEU A 184 -10.20 -1.28 6.47
CA LEU A 184 -9.68 -0.35 7.48
C LEU A 184 -10.76 0.26 8.39
N TYR A 185 -12.06 0.23 8.01
CA TYR A 185 -13.15 0.59 8.92
C TYR A 185 -13.28 -0.38 10.11
N LEU A 186 -12.71 -1.59 10.01
CA LEU A 186 -12.69 -2.59 11.08
C LEU A 186 -11.46 -2.44 11.99
N ALA A 187 -10.58 -1.47 11.72
CA ALA A 187 -9.42 -1.24 12.55
C ALA A 187 -9.77 -0.30 13.72
N PRO A 188 -9.27 -0.55 14.94
CA PRO A 188 -9.44 0.38 16.05
C PRO A 188 -8.89 1.78 15.73
N ASP A 189 -9.43 2.82 16.35
CA ASP A 189 -9.00 4.22 16.13
C ASP A 189 -7.49 4.43 16.38
N ASP A 190 -6.93 3.71 17.36
CA ASP A 190 -5.51 3.75 17.71
C ASP A 190 -4.60 3.03 16.68
N TRP A 191 -5.20 2.39 15.66
CA TRP A 191 -4.47 1.74 14.58
C TRP A 191 -3.66 2.74 13.74
N GLY A 192 -4.08 4.01 13.74
CA GLY A 192 -3.38 5.13 13.14
C GLY A 192 -4.34 6.22 12.70
N GLU A 193 -3.82 7.39 12.33
CA GLU A 193 -4.63 8.56 12.01
C GLU A 193 -5.67 8.32 10.90
N ARG A 194 -5.34 7.50 9.90
CA ARG A 194 -6.30 7.11 8.86
C ARG A 194 -7.43 6.22 9.39
N ALA A 195 -7.17 5.35 10.37
CA ALA A 195 -8.22 4.54 10.99
C ALA A 195 -9.13 5.44 11.83
N ALA A 196 -8.57 6.33 12.65
CA ALA A 196 -9.33 7.33 13.40
C ALA A 196 -10.20 8.23 12.50
N GLN A 197 -9.70 8.64 11.33
CA GLN A 197 -10.49 9.41 10.34
C GLN A 197 -11.61 8.61 9.68
N LEU A 198 -11.53 7.28 9.69
CA LEU A 198 -12.54 6.36 9.18
C LEU A 198 -13.39 5.76 10.29
N SER A 199 -13.31 6.26 11.52
CA SER A 199 -14.15 5.80 12.63
C SER A 199 -15.62 6.10 12.34
N ASP A 200 -16.37 5.05 12.04
CA ASP A 200 -17.80 5.11 11.70
C ASP A 200 -18.45 3.78 12.10
N ALA A 201 -19.33 3.82 13.11
CA ALA A 201 -19.90 2.62 13.72
C ALA A 201 -20.84 1.84 12.78
N ASP A 202 -21.50 2.53 11.85
CA ASP A 202 -22.41 1.90 10.89
C ASP A 202 -21.62 1.24 9.77
N LEU A 203 -20.57 1.90 9.27
CA LEU A 203 -19.67 1.30 8.28
C LEU A 203 -18.84 0.15 8.88
N GLU A 204 -18.37 0.27 10.13
CA GLU A 204 -17.72 -0.83 10.84
C GLU A 204 -18.64 -2.06 10.91
N ARG A 205 -19.91 -1.87 11.28
CA ARG A 205 -20.91 -2.93 11.35
C ARG A 205 -21.18 -3.52 9.97
N TYR A 206 -21.40 -2.68 8.97
CA TYR A 206 -21.61 -3.08 7.58
C TYR A 206 -20.51 -4.01 7.07
N TYR A 207 -19.23 -3.61 7.19
CA TYR A 207 -18.13 -4.45 6.71
C TYR A 207 -17.95 -5.73 7.54
N ARG A 208 -18.31 -5.71 8.83
CA ARG A 208 -18.29 -6.91 9.68
C ARG A 208 -19.35 -7.90 9.24
N ASP A 209 -20.58 -7.43 9.04
CA ASP A 209 -21.74 -8.21 8.64
C ASP A 209 -21.55 -8.78 7.23
N LEU A 210 -21.02 -7.97 6.31
CA LEU A 210 -20.66 -8.40 4.96
C LEU A 210 -19.60 -9.52 4.94
N LEU A 211 -18.63 -9.48 5.86
CA LEU A 211 -17.63 -10.54 6.01
C LEU A 211 -18.18 -11.80 6.72
N ALA A 212 -19.21 -11.65 7.55
CA ALA A 212 -19.90 -12.73 8.22
C ALA A 212 -20.90 -13.45 7.29
N GLY A 213 -21.41 -12.74 6.29
CA GLY A 213 -22.41 -13.23 5.32
C GLY A 213 -23.85 -13.15 5.82
N GLU A 214 -24.11 -12.36 6.87
CA GLU A 214 -25.43 -12.06 7.39
C GLU A 214 -25.45 -10.58 7.84
N PRO A 215 -26.50 -9.79 7.53
CA PRO A 215 -27.74 -10.18 6.84
C PRO A 215 -27.60 -10.24 5.31
N TYR A 216 -26.48 -9.77 4.76
CA TYR A 216 -26.30 -9.65 3.32
C TYR A 216 -26.08 -11.01 2.64
N PRO A 217 -26.67 -11.27 1.47
CA PRO A 217 -26.56 -12.54 0.76
C PRO A 217 -25.21 -12.68 0.02
N TYR A 218 -24.11 -12.58 0.76
CA TYR A 218 -22.74 -12.68 0.25
C TYR A 218 -21.93 -13.66 1.09
N ALA A 219 -21.08 -14.46 0.43
CA ALA A 219 -20.12 -15.32 1.11
C ALA A 219 -18.71 -14.99 0.66
N VAL A 220 -17.73 -15.19 1.55
CA VAL A 220 -16.31 -15.06 1.21
C VAL A 220 -15.93 -16.17 0.23
N ALA A 221 -15.68 -15.78 -1.00
CA ALA A 221 -15.28 -16.68 -2.08
C ALA A 221 -13.78 -16.97 -2.05
N GLU A 222 -12.95 -15.93 -1.84
CA GLU A 222 -11.50 -16.08 -1.84
C GLU A 222 -10.79 -14.96 -1.05
N ARG A 223 -9.57 -15.23 -0.57
CA ARG A 223 -8.74 -14.26 0.15
C ARG A 223 -7.31 -14.28 -0.37
N PHE A 224 -6.79 -13.11 -0.72
CA PHE A 224 -5.41 -12.96 -1.21
C PHE A 224 -4.56 -12.08 -0.32
N GLY A 225 -3.28 -12.44 -0.21
CA GLY A 225 -2.31 -11.71 0.59
C GLY A 225 -2.38 -12.02 2.09
N ARG A 226 -1.61 -11.26 2.87
CA ARG A 226 -1.48 -11.48 4.31
C ARG A 226 -2.54 -10.71 5.09
N GLN A 227 -3.39 -11.43 5.81
CA GLN A 227 -4.42 -10.83 6.67
C GLN A 227 -3.83 -9.80 7.66
N PRO A 228 -4.40 -8.59 7.73
CA PRO A 228 -4.06 -7.58 8.72
C PRO A 228 -4.17 -8.09 10.15
N ARG A 229 -3.40 -7.49 11.06
CA ARG A 229 -3.37 -7.89 12.48
C ARG A 229 -4.67 -7.53 13.21
N PHE A 230 -5.25 -6.35 12.93
CA PHE A 230 -6.52 -5.94 13.54
C PHE A 230 -7.68 -6.91 13.21
N LEU A 231 -7.73 -7.46 12.00
CA LEU A 231 -8.70 -8.50 11.63
C LEU A 231 -8.48 -9.84 12.37
N ARG A 232 -7.33 -10.02 13.03
CA ARG A 232 -7.02 -11.18 13.87
C ARG A 232 -7.08 -10.84 15.37
N GLY A 233 -7.62 -9.68 15.74
CA GLY A 233 -7.66 -9.19 17.13
C GLY A 233 -6.28 -8.84 17.70
N GLU A 234 -5.27 -8.66 16.85
CA GLU A 234 -3.91 -8.38 17.27
C GLU A 234 -3.58 -6.88 17.15
N GLY A 235 -3.06 -6.30 18.24
CA GLY A 235 -2.54 -4.93 18.25
C GLY A 235 -1.31 -4.71 17.35
N ARG A 236 -0.96 -3.44 17.13
CA ARG A 236 0.20 -3.05 16.32
C ARG A 236 1.50 -3.61 16.91
N PRO A 237 2.47 -4.04 16.07
CA PRO A 237 3.79 -4.37 16.59
C PRO A 237 4.45 -3.12 17.19
N PRO A 238 5.31 -3.26 18.20
CA PRO A 238 6.11 -2.15 18.73
C PRO A 238 6.89 -1.44 17.60
N THR A 239 7.01 -0.11 17.70
CA THR A 239 7.63 0.73 16.66
C THR A 239 9.02 0.26 16.26
N TRP A 240 9.86 -0.16 17.21
CA TRP A 240 11.21 -0.66 16.91
C TRP A 240 11.18 -1.92 16.03
N ARG A 241 10.22 -2.84 16.25
CA ARG A 241 10.06 -4.07 15.47
C ARG A 241 9.51 -3.76 14.09
N ALA A 242 8.60 -2.79 14.00
CA ALA A 242 8.12 -2.26 12.73
C ALA A 242 9.28 -1.64 11.92
N MET A 243 10.11 -0.80 12.54
CA MET A 243 11.29 -0.19 11.91
C MET A 243 12.31 -1.22 11.44
N LEU A 244 12.63 -2.23 12.27
CA LEU A 244 13.54 -3.31 11.87
C LEU A 244 12.99 -4.08 10.68
N ARG A 245 11.68 -4.37 10.67
CA ARG A 245 11.02 -5.04 9.54
C ARG A 245 11.10 -4.18 8.29
N VAL A 246 10.88 -2.87 8.39
CA VAL A 246 11.02 -1.94 7.27
C VAL A 246 12.44 -1.87 6.73
N GLY A 247 13.44 -2.00 7.59
CA GLY A 247 14.84 -1.98 7.17
C GLY A 247 15.33 -3.27 6.51
N THR A 248 14.69 -4.41 6.80
CA THR A 248 15.17 -5.75 6.43
C THR A 248 14.35 -6.42 5.35
N ARG A 249 13.06 -6.11 5.25
CA ARG A 249 12.18 -6.65 4.21
C ARG A 249 11.91 -5.58 3.16
N PRO A 250 12.25 -5.82 1.88
CA PRO A 250 11.74 -4.97 0.82
C PRO A 250 10.20 -5.03 0.83
N ARG A 251 9.54 -3.94 0.41
CA ARG A 251 8.07 -3.86 0.24
C ARG A 251 7.20 -3.87 1.52
N THR A 252 7.63 -3.16 2.56
CA THR A 252 6.84 -2.99 3.80
C THR A 252 6.20 -1.61 3.97
N MET A 253 6.65 -0.61 3.20
CA MET A 253 6.13 0.78 3.14
C MET A 253 6.94 1.65 2.13
N GLN A 254 7.81 1.04 1.31
CA GLN A 254 9.11 1.66 1.03
C GLN A 254 9.11 2.77 -0.04
N TYR A 255 8.06 2.96 -0.85
CA TYR A 255 7.96 4.14 -1.72
C TYR A 255 6.74 5.04 -1.49
N GLY A 256 5.96 4.79 -0.43
CA GLY A 256 4.83 5.64 -0.04
C GLY A 256 3.72 5.71 -1.10
N ASP A 257 3.76 4.81 -2.08
CA ASP A 257 2.78 4.65 -3.13
C ASP A 257 1.79 3.53 -2.74
N PRO A 258 0.49 3.67 -3.04
CA PRO A 258 -0.48 2.58 -2.99
C PRO A 258 0.02 1.20 -3.45
N GLN A 259 0.90 1.14 -4.46
CA GLN A 259 1.47 -0.11 -5.00
C GLN A 259 2.40 -0.89 -4.05
N ASP A 260 2.98 -0.23 -3.05
CA ASP A 260 4.05 -0.81 -2.22
C ASP A 260 3.59 -1.36 -0.88
N MET A 261 2.28 -1.40 -0.70
CA MET A 261 1.74 -1.55 0.61
C MET A 261 1.81 -2.97 1.18
N GLY A 262 2.18 -3.99 0.39
CA GLY A 262 2.41 -5.36 0.84
C GLY A 262 1.26 -5.92 1.70
N VAL A 263 1.33 -5.73 3.02
CA VAL A 263 0.25 -6.04 3.97
C VAL A 263 -1.06 -5.24 3.75
N ASN A 264 -1.02 -4.07 3.11
CA ASN A 264 -2.25 -3.34 2.73
C ASN A 264 -2.76 -3.72 1.33
N GLN A 265 -2.24 -4.79 0.73
CA GLN A 265 -2.84 -5.43 -0.45
C GLN A 265 -3.66 -6.67 -0.06
N TYR A 266 -3.99 -6.85 1.22
CA TYR A 266 -4.92 -7.92 1.58
C TYR A 266 -6.28 -7.66 0.96
N THR A 267 -6.78 -8.65 0.23
CA THR A 267 -8.03 -8.58 -0.53
C THR A 267 -8.93 -9.71 -0.12
N VAL A 268 -10.22 -9.42 0.02
CA VAL A 268 -11.28 -10.40 0.24
C VAL A 268 -12.28 -10.26 -0.90
N ILE A 269 -12.55 -11.37 -1.59
CA ILE A 269 -13.58 -11.44 -2.63
C ILE A 269 -14.80 -12.06 -1.99
N LEU A 270 -15.92 -11.36 -2.10
CA LEU A 270 -17.23 -11.83 -1.72
C LEU A 270 -18.02 -12.13 -2.99
N GLU A 271 -18.73 -13.25 -3.01
CA GLU A 271 -19.63 -13.65 -4.08
C GLU A 271 -21.06 -13.64 -3.55
N ARG A 272 -21.99 -13.11 -4.35
CA ARG A 272 -23.41 -13.09 -4.00
C ARG A 272 -23.97 -14.51 -4.01
N THR A 273 -24.56 -14.95 -2.91
CA THR A 273 -25.11 -16.31 -2.73
C THR A 273 -26.64 -16.36 -2.81
N GLY A 274 -27.31 -15.22 -2.70
CA GLY A 274 -28.77 -15.14 -2.65
C GLY A 274 -29.36 -14.09 -3.59
N GLU A 275 -30.67 -13.89 -3.47
CA GLU A 275 -31.42 -12.91 -4.26
C GLU A 275 -31.11 -11.48 -3.83
N CYS A 276 -31.27 -10.57 -4.77
CA CYS A 276 -31.18 -9.13 -4.52
C CYS A 276 -32.52 -8.64 -3.96
N ASN A 277 -32.59 -8.36 -2.67
CA ASN A 277 -33.79 -7.82 -2.04
C ASN A 277 -33.48 -6.52 -1.28
N PRO A 278 -33.62 -5.34 -1.91
CA PRO A 278 -33.23 -4.07 -1.32
C PRO A 278 -34.08 -3.66 -0.10
N GLU A 279 -35.30 -4.17 0.02
CA GLU A 279 -36.25 -3.72 1.05
C GLU A 279 -35.85 -4.15 2.47
N ALA A 280 -35.06 -5.22 2.63
CA ALA A 280 -34.76 -5.78 3.94
C ALA A 280 -33.72 -5.00 4.74
N THR A 281 -32.74 -4.35 4.08
CA THR A 281 -31.63 -3.67 4.79
C THR A 281 -31.16 -2.36 4.15
N SER A 282 -31.76 -1.91 3.04
CA SER A 282 -31.35 -0.66 2.39
C SER A 282 -31.72 0.57 3.21
N PRO A 283 -30.77 1.44 3.57
CA PRO A 283 -31.08 2.72 4.22
C PRO A 283 -31.78 3.72 3.27
N LEU A 284 -31.92 3.39 1.99
CA LEU A 284 -32.64 4.21 1.00
C LEU A 284 -34.12 3.82 0.88
N ARG A 285 -34.50 2.68 1.44
CA ARG A 285 -35.88 2.21 1.55
C ARG A 285 -36.19 2.11 3.04
N SER A 286 -36.54 3.24 3.65
CA SER A 286 -37.16 3.20 4.97
C SER A 286 -38.50 2.48 4.85
N ASP A 287 -38.87 1.69 5.87
CA ASP A 287 -40.25 1.24 6.10
C ASP A 287 -41.15 2.49 6.27
N ASP A 288 -41.58 3.07 5.15
CA ASP A 288 -42.56 4.16 5.08
C ASP A 288 -43.88 3.62 4.53
N ASP A 289 -44.21 2.37 4.90
CA ASP A 289 -45.55 1.80 4.85
C ASP A 289 -46.12 1.75 6.28
N GLY A 290 -46.43 2.93 6.83
CA GLY A 290 -46.86 3.04 8.23
C GLY A 290 -47.54 4.34 8.66
N ASP A 291 -48.44 4.90 7.85
CA ASP A 291 -49.79 5.40 8.22
C ASP A 291 -50.49 6.16 7.06
#